data_AF-A0A1H6W224-F1
#
_entry.id   AF-A0A1H6W224-F1
#
_cell.length_a   1.000
_cell.length_b   1.000
_cell.length_c   1.000
_cell.angle_alpha   90.00
_cell.angle_beta   90.00
_cell.angle_gamma   90.00
#
_symmetry.space_group_name_H-M   'P 1'
#
loop_
_entity.id
_entity.type
_entity.pdbx_description
1 polymer ?
#
loop_
_entity_poly.entity_id
_entity_poly.type
_entity_poly.pdbx_seq_one_letter_code
_entity_poly.pdbx_strand_id
1 'polypeptide(L)'
;MSRERTDSGQYAETVTIDRVRQVFSTVAGPAVTSADIASELGVTAEAARRKLNEFHGRGMLGKRKTAGRNIYWLQPAGDVTDINPEDPVWGTEPIAGDETVSEADIDDVLYGEING
;
A
#
# COMPACT_ATOMS: atom_id res chain seq x y z
N MET A 1 -6.54 -30.36 16.38
CA MET A 1 -5.61 -29.30 15.91
C MET A 1 -6.14 -27.96 16.39
N SER A 2 -5.73 -27.57 17.59
CA SER A 2 -6.15 -26.33 18.24
C SER A 2 -5.33 -25.19 17.65
N ARG A 3 -5.92 -24.36 16.79
CA ARG A 3 -5.25 -23.15 16.28
C ARG A 3 -5.26 -22.12 17.41
N GLU A 4 -4.08 -21.83 17.94
CA GLU A 4 -3.83 -20.83 18.97
C GLU A 4 -4.50 -19.50 18.60
N ARG A 5 -5.37 -19.04 19.51
CA ARG A 5 -5.82 -17.66 19.54
C ARG A 5 -4.79 -16.87 20.31
N THR A 6 -4.19 -15.89 19.66
CA THR A 6 -3.62 -14.74 20.34
C THR A 6 -4.52 -13.54 20.09
N ASP A 7 -5.27 -13.23 21.14
CA ASP A 7 -5.88 -11.92 21.35
C ASP A 7 -4.76 -10.88 21.47
N SER A 8 -5.02 -9.63 21.09
CA SER A 8 -4.13 -8.45 21.19
C SER A 8 -3.05 -8.22 20.10
N GLY A 9 -3.18 -7.10 19.38
CA GLY A 9 -2.05 -6.30 18.91
C GLY A 9 -1.47 -6.60 17.53
N GLN A 10 -0.89 -7.78 17.31
CA GLN A 10 0.06 -7.98 16.20
C GLN A 10 -0.58 -8.11 14.81
N TYR A 11 -1.86 -8.48 14.72
CA TYR A 11 -2.52 -8.70 13.42
C TYR A 11 -2.80 -7.41 12.64
N ALA A 12 -2.79 -6.24 13.28
CA ALA A 12 -3.05 -4.97 12.60
C ALA A 12 -1.89 -4.51 11.70
N GLU A 13 -0.67 -4.96 12.00
CA GLU A 13 0.55 -4.61 11.26
C GLU A 13 0.71 -5.44 9.97
N THR A 14 0.16 -6.65 9.93
CA THR A 14 0.32 -7.55 8.78
C THR A 14 -0.54 -7.13 7.58
N VAL A 15 -1.71 -6.51 7.83
CA VAL A 15 -2.65 -6.05 6.79
C VAL A 15 -2.51 -4.54 6.63
N THR A 16 -1.44 -4.12 5.97
CA THR A 16 -1.22 -2.73 5.54
C THR A 16 -1.92 -2.46 4.21
N ILE A 17 -2.12 -1.19 3.87
CA ILE A 17 -2.71 -0.83 2.58
C ILE A 17 -1.84 -1.28 1.41
N ASP A 18 -0.52 -1.17 1.52
CA ASP A 18 0.41 -1.55 0.45
C ASP A 18 0.36 -3.05 0.18
N ARG A 19 0.27 -3.86 1.24
CA ARG A 19 0.07 -5.30 1.10
C ARG A 19 -1.28 -5.64 0.50
N VAL A 20 -2.35 -4.92 0.87
CA VAL A 20 -3.66 -5.09 0.22
C VAL A 20 -3.58 -4.73 -1.27
N ARG A 21 -2.92 -3.63 -1.65
CA ARG A 21 -2.69 -3.25 -3.05
C ARG A 21 -1.92 -4.33 -3.81
N GLN A 22 -0.92 -4.94 -3.19
CA GLN A 22 -0.20 -6.07 -3.78
C GLN A 22 -1.10 -7.27 -4.03
N VAL A 23 -2.05 -7.57 -3.14
CA VAL A 23 -3.00 -8.68 -3.38
C VAL A 23 -3.89 -8.44 -4.60
N PHE A 24 -4.23 -7.19 -4.91
CA PHE A 24 -4.97 -6.85 -6.13
C PHE A 24 -4.17 -7.11 -7.42
N SER A 25 -2.84 -7.15 -7.38
CA SER A 25 -2.01 -7.54 -8.54
C SER A 25 -1.75 -9.05 -8.62
N THR A 26 -1.86 -9.77 -7.49
CA THR A 26 -1.68 -11.23 -7.43
C THR A 26 -2.96 -12.00 -7.75
N VAL A 27 -4.12 -11.51 -7.29
CA VAL A 27 -5.42 -12.18 -7.47
C VAL A 27 -6.04 -11.77 -8.80
N ALA A 28 -6.55 -12.75 -9.55
CA ALA A 28 -7.21 -12.49 -10.83
C ALA A 28 -8.52 -11.70 -10.65
N GLY A 29 -8.52 -10.46 -11.12
CA GLY A 29 -9.72 -9.63 -11.25
C GLY A 29 -9.63 -8.29 -10.51
N PRO A 30 -10.47 -7.31 -10.87
CA PRO A 30 -10.40 -5.95 -10.33
C PRO A 30 -10.92 -5.85 -8.88
N ALA A 31 -11.42 -6.95 -8.32
CA ALA A 31 -12.07 -6.97 -7.03
C ALA A 31 -11.69 -8.22 -6.26
N VAL A 32 -11.46 -8.06 -4.95
CA VAL A 32 -11.04 -9.13 -4.04
C VAL A 32 -12.04 -9.25 -2.89
N THR A 33 -12.03 -10.42 -2.26
CA THR A 33 -12.78 -10.69 -1.03
C THR A 33 -11.86 -10.66 0.18
N SER A 34 -12.45 -10.58 1.37
CA SER A 34 -11.71 -10.77 2.62
C SER A 34 -11.10 -12.17 2.76
N ALA A 35 -11.59 -13.17 2.01
CA ALA A 35 -10.99 -14.50 1.99
C ALA A 35 -9.71 -14.53 1.14
N ASP A 36 -9.70 -13.85 0.00
CA ASP A 36 -8.51 -13.74 -0.86
C ASP A 36 -7.37 -13.04 -0.10
N ILE A 37 -7.67 -11.92 0.56
CA ILE A 37 -6.71 -11.18 1.39
C ILE A 37 -6.20 -12.03 2.56
N ALA A 38 -7.08 -12.81 3.19
CA ALA A 38 -6.69 -13.69 4.28
C ALA A 38 -5.77 -14.82 3.82
N SER A 39 -6.05 -15.39 2.64
CA SER A 39 -5.22 -16.42 2.01
C SER A 39 -3.83 -15.88 1.67
N GLU A 40 -3.77 -14.75 0.98
CA GLU A 40 -2.50 -14.16 0.54
C GLU A 40 -1.64 -13.63 1.68
N LEU A 41 -2.24 -13.02 2.70
CA LEU A 41 -1.50 -12.43 3.82
C LEU A 41 -1.32 -13.38 5.02
N GLY A 42 -1.84 -14.61 4.94
CA GLY A 42 -1.76 -15.58 6.03
C GLY A 42 -2.49 -15.17 7.31
N VAL A 43 -3.51 -14.32 7.20
CA VAL A 43 -4.29 -13.81 8.34
C VAL A 43 -5.68 -14.46 8.42
N THR A 44 -6.39 -14.24 9.51
CA THR A 44 -7.80 -14.70 9.59
C THR A 44 -8.71 -13.85 8.70
N ALA A 45 -9.75 -14.47 8.14
CA ALA A 45 -10.76 -13.77 7.33
C ALA A 45 -11.43 -12.63 8.08
N GLU A 46 -11.63 -12.77 9.40
CA GLU A 46 -12.21 -11.71 10.23
C GLU A 46 -11.23 -10.54 10.43
N ALA A 47 -9.93 -10.81 10.63
CA ALA A 47 -8.91 -9.77 10.70
C ALA A 47 -8.80 -8.99 9.37
N ALA A 48 -8.74 -9.71 8.25
CA ALA A 48 -8.76 -9.12 6.92
C ALA A 48 -10.02 -8.25 6.71
N ARG A 49 -11.21 -8.79 7.04
CA ARG A 49 -12.48 -8.05 6.94
C ARG A 49 -12.47 -6.78 7.77
N ARG A 50 -11.98 -6.82 9.01
CA ARG A 50 -11.91 -5.64 9.90
C ARG A 50 -11.05 -4.53 9.29
N LYS A 51 -9.86 -4.87 8.77
CA LYS A 51 -8.94 -3.89 8.15
C LYS A 51 -9.45 -3.37 6.81
N LEU A 52 -10.05 -4.22 5.98
CA LEU A 52 -10.68 -3.78 4.72
C LEU A 52 -11.85 -2.81 4.97
N ASN A 53 -12.63 -3.00 6.04
CA ASN A 53 -13.66 -2.04 6.44
C ASN A 53 -13.08 -0.71 6.92
N GLU A 54 -11.94 -0.73 7.63
CA GLU A 54 -11.20 0.48 8.03
C GLU A 54 -10.72 1.25 6.80
N PHE A 55 -10.12 0.57 5.82
CA PHE A 55 -9.66 1.19 4.57
C PHE A 55 -10.80 1.73 3.70
N HIS A 56 -11.94 1.04 3.67
CA HIS A 56 -13.15 1.57 3.06
C HIS A 56 -13.64 2.84 3.77
N GLY A 57 -13.63 2.86 5.12
CA GLY A 57 -13.99 4.05 5.90
C GLY A 57 -13.09 5.26 5.62
N ARG A 58 -11.85 5.02 5.19
CA ARG A 58 -10.88 6.04 4.76
C ARG A 58 -10.95 6.39 3.27
N GLY A 59 -11.90 5.82 2.52
CA GLY A 59 -12.07 6.07 1.09
C GLY A 59 -11.02 5.41 0.18
N MET A 60 -10.16 4.54 0.71
CA MET A 60 -9.10 3.89 -0.05
C MET A 60 -9.61 2.69 -0.88
N LEU A 61 -10.71 2.10 -0.42
CA LEU A 61 -11.36 0.96 -1.07
C LEU A 61 -12.84 1.26 -1.30
N GLY A 62 -13.35 0.85 -2.45
CA GLY A 62 -14.78 0.65 -2.63
C GLY A 62 -15.23 -0.69 -2.05
N LYS A 63 -16.50 -0.77 -1.64
CA LYS A 63 -17.10 -1.99 -1.08
C LYS A 63 -18.50 -2.19 -1.61
N ARG A 64 -18.83 -3.43 -1.99
CA ARG A 64 -20.20 -3.87 -2.29
C ARG A 64 -20.52 -5.14 -1.55
N LYS A 65 -21.76 -5.25 -1.03
CA LYS A 65 -22.31 -6.51 -0.54
C LYS A 65 -23.16 -7.13 -1.65
N THR A 66 -22.87 -8.38 -2.03
CA THR A 66 -23.64 -9.11 -3.05
C THR A 66 -23.82 -10.56 -2.60
N ALA A 67 -25.04 -11.09 -2.66
CA ALA A 67 -25.35 -12.48 -2.29
C ALA A 67 -24.67 -12.97 -0.98
N GLY A 68 -24.68 -12.13 0.06
CA GLY A 68 -24.07 -12.43 1.36
C GLY A 68 -22.54 -12.25 1.46
N ARG A 69 -21.85 -11.94 0.35
CA ARG A 69 -20.39 -11.72 0.31
C ARG A 69 -20.05 -10.24 0.18
N ASN A 70 -18.95 -9.83 0.82
CA ASN A 70 -18.38 -8.50 0.62
C ASN A 70 -17.29 -8.59 -0.44
N ILE A 71 -17.39 -7.71 -1.44
CA ILE A 71 -16.41 -7.52 -2.49
C ILE A 71 -15.79 -6.14 -2.30
N TYR A 72 -14.47 -6.05 -2.43
CA TYR A 72 -13.70 -4.81 -2.29
C TYR A 72 -12.92 -4.55 -3.59
N TRP A 73 -12.79 -3.28 -3.96
CA TRP A 73 -11.94 -2.84 -5.08
C TRP A 73 -11.14 -1.61 -4.66
N LEU A 74 -9.98 -1.40 -5.27
CA LEU A 74 -9.22 -0.17 -5.08
C LEU A 74 -10.05 1.00 -5.59
N GLN A 75 -10.24 2.03 -4.76
CA GLN A 75 -10.57 3.33 -5.31
C GLN A 75 -9.33 3.83 -6.06
N PRO A 76 -9.48 4.50 -7.21
CA PRO A 76 -8.40 5.32 -7.74
C PRO A 76 -7.88 6.16 -6.58
N ALA A 77 -6.56 6.23 -6.41
CA ALA A 77 -6.02 7.28 -5.57
C ALA A 77 -6.68 8.56 -6.08
N GLY A 78 -7.36 9.30 -5.19
CA GLY A 78 -8.00 10.56 -5.58
C GLY A 78 -7.02 11.35 -6.43
N ASP A 79 -7.53 12.04 -7.44
CA ASP A 79 -6.76 12.83 -8.42
C ASP A 79 -5.49 13.33 -7.75
N VAL A 80 -4.32 12.98 -8.32
CA VAL A 80 -3.00 13.43 -7.86
C VAL A 80 -3.19 14.82 -7.26
N THR A 81 -3.14 14.93 -5.92
CA THR A 81 -3.39 16.22 -5.30
C THR A 81 -2.36 17.14 -5.91
N ASP A 82 -2.86 18.21 -6.55
CA ASP A 82 -2.03 19.25 -7.13
C ASP A 82 -0.91 19.57 -6.14
N ILE A 83 0.33 19.68 -6.63
CA ILE A 83 1.50 19.84 -5.77
C ILE A 83 1.18 20.97 -4.79
N ASN A 84 1.13 20.67 -3.48
CA ASN A 84 0.81 21.70 -2.49
C ASN A 84 1.98 22.69 -2.45
N PRO A 85 1.84 23.91 -3.00
CA PRO A 85 2.95 24.85 -3.06
C PRO A 85 3.29 25.41 -1.66
N GLU A 86 2.40 25.25 -0.70
CA GLU A 86 2.57 25.69 0.68
C GLU A 86 3.00 24.55 1.62
N ASP A 87 3.40 23.39 1.07
CA ASP A 87 3.94 22.30 1.86
C ASP A 87 5.26 22.75 2.54
N PRO A 88 5.39 22.63 3.88
CA PRO A 88 6.61 22.99 4.60
C PRO A 88 7.88 22.28 4.10
N VAL A 89 7.73 21.17 3.38
CA VAL A 89 8.84 20.49 2.71
C VAL A 89 9.62 21.46 1.80
N TRP A 90 8.96 22.42 1.16
CA TRP A 90 9.60 23.40 0.28
C TRP A 90 10.44 24.45 1.02
N GLY A 91 10.15 24.66 2.31
CA GLY A 91 10.91 25.56 3.18
C GLY A 91 12.02 24.87 3.96
N THR A 92 12.20 23.55 3.79
CA THR A 92 13.24 22.79 4.49
C THR A 92 14.61 23.12 3.90
N GLU A 93 15.60 23.33 4.76
CA GLU A 93 16.98 23.55 4.31
C GLU A 93 17.48 22.32 3.54
N PRO A 94 17.98 22.48 2.30
CA PRO A 94 18.50 21.36 1.54
C PRO A 94 19.69 20.75 2.26
N ILE A 95 19.73 19.43 2.30
CA ILE A 95 20.90 18.71 2.80
C ILE A 95 21.98 18.85 1.73
N ALA A 96 23.02 19.63 2.03
CA ALA A 96 24.21 19.68 1.19
C ALA A 96 24.88 18.30 1.24
N GLY A 97 24.85 17.57 0.12
CA GLY A 97 25.72 16.42 -0.07
C GLY A 97 27.20 16.85 -0.04
N ASP A 98 28.08 15.94 0.35
CA ASP A 98 29.53 16.19 0.41
C ASP A 98 30.15 16.33 -0.99
N GLU A 99 29.50 15.78 -2.01
CA GLU A 99 29.95 15.78 -3.40
C GLU A 99 28.90 16.40 -4.32
N THR A 100 29.30 17.44 -5.05
CA THR A 100 28.48 18.06 -6.09
C THR A 100 28.83 17.39 -7.42
N VAL A 101 27.92 16.57 -7.93
CA VAL A 101 28.05 15.96 -9.24
C VAL A 101 27.60 16.99 -10.28
N SER A 102 28.42 17.24 -11.31
CA SER A 102 28.04 18.18 -12.36
C SER A 102 26.94 17.56 -13.24
N GLU A 103 26.13 18.39 -13.89
CA GLU A 103 25.07 17.93 -14.79
C GLU A 103 25.57 16.97 -15.88
N ALA A 104 26.82 17.14 -16.33
CA ALA A 104 27.44 16.26 -17.32
C ALA A 104 27.84 14.88 -16.75
N ASP A 105 28.09 14.79 -15.44
CA ASP A 105 28.51 13.56 -14.78
C ASP A 105 27.32 12.78 -14.19
N ILE A 106 26.14 13.43 -14.05
CA ILE A 106 24.91 12.79 -13.56
C ILE A 106 24.47 11.66 -14.50
N ASP A 107 24.62 11.85 -15.81
CA ASP A 107 24.26 10.82 -16.80
C ASP A 107 25.13 9.57 -16.63
N ASP A 108 26.41 9.70 -16.28
CA ASP A 108 27.29 8.55 -16.01
C ASP A 108 26.93 7.85 -14.69
N VAL A 109 26.43 8.57 -13.69
CA VAL A 109 25.98 7.97 -12.41
C VAL A 109 24.62 7.27 -12.56
N LEU A 110 23.68 7.86 -13.31
CA LEU A 110 22.32 7.33 -13.47
C LEU A 110 22.20 6.32 -14.62
N TYR A 111 23.00 6.48 -15.67
CA TYR A 111 22.91 5.72 -16.91
C TYR A 111 24.24 5.13 -17.39
N GLY A 112 25.34 5.34 -16.66
CA GLY A 112 26.58 4.61 -16.93
C GLY A 112 26.38 3.12 -16.76
N GLU A 113 27.06 2.33 -17.59
CA GLU A 113 27.14 0.89 -17.35
C GLU A 113 27.78 0.66 -15.97
N ILE A 114 27.01 0.03 -15.08
CA ILE A 114 27.53 -0.58 -13.85
C ILE A 114 28.49 -1.71 -14.25
N ASN A 115 29.70 -1.35 -14.65
CA ASN A 115 30.79 -2.30 -14.83
C ASN A 115 31.14 -2.84 -13.43
N GLY A 116 30.71 -4.08 -13.18
CA GLY A 116 30.89 -4.78 -11.91
C GLY A 116 32.34 -5.11 -11.57
#